data_AF-A0A956XSW3-F1
#
_entry.id   AF-A0A956XSW3-F1
#
_cell.length_a   1.000
_cell.length_b   1.000
_cell.length_c   1.000
_cell.angle_alpha   90.00
_cell.angle_beta   90.00
_cell.angle_gamma   90.00
#
_symmetry.space_group_name_H-M   'P 1'
#
loop_
_entity.id
_entity.type
_entity.pdbx_description
1 polymer ?
#
loop_
_entity_poly.entity_id
_entity_poly.type
_entity_poly.pdbx_seq_one_letter_code
_entity_poly.pdbx_strand_id
1 'polypeptide(L)'
;MNDPIQALRDAGYHVVTDRPVSKRLNAFIRLAVLNPGAYQDPLIVRLLSNAQLRKGNALTADQLIRAVKPGENSEHFIKAATKISQAIFQRGYTLECPDCSIVDWYPLYDLNIDREGNAGYHFICRNFTDEISLPINAELQYKLTPLVREVVKDGGLTLVNTLISLDLGLRSPSRSVAVEVKNRHVHTDIDLLLHSRHEDGLLVECKDNFKTTDEALADLQRTIETGLMLADMLSYQYVFATLQEEVPLPIQQQLDAANARLLTAHDLLKPYDEQ
;
A
#
# COMPACT_ATOMS: atom_id res chain seq x y z
N MET A 1 25.75 8.39 16.68
CA MET A 1 25.01 9.47 16.00
C MET A 1 23.68 9.69 16.73
N ASN A 2 23.19 10.93 16.85
CA ASN A 2 21.93 11.25 17.53
C ASN A 2 20.72 10.69 16.74
N ASP A 3 19.61 10.43 17.43
CA ASP A 3 18.30 10.12 16.81
C ASP A 3 18.04 11.08 15.63
N PRO A 4 17.76 10.60 14.40
CA PRO A 4 17.60 11.48 13.25
C PRO A 4 16.45 12.47 13.41
N ILE A 5 15.43 12.14 14.19
CA ILE A 5 14.35 13.07 14.52
C ILE A 5 14.87 14.22 15.37
N GLN A 6 15.76 13.91 16.33
CA GLN A 6 16.40 14.93 17.15
C GLN A 6 17.37 15.76 16.34
N ALA A 7 18.16 15.15 15.44
CA ALA A 7 19.06 15.87 14.55
C ALA A 7 18.33 16.89 13.66
N LEU A 8 17.17 16.51 13.09
CA LEU A 8 16.31 17.44 12.34
C LEU A 8 15.79 18.59 13.23
N ARG A 9 15.37 18.29 14.47
CA ARG A 9 14.92 19.32 15.41
C ARG A 9 16.03 20.28 15.80
N ASP A 10 17.22 19.77 16.06
CA ASP A 10 18.41 20.55 16.40
C ASP A 10 18.82 21.46 15.22
N ALA A 11 18.58 21.02 13.98
CA ALA A 11 18.74 21.81 12.76
C ALA A 11 17.60 22.83 12.52
N GLY A 12 16.66 22.98 13.45
CA GLY A 12 15.60 23.99 13.39
C GLY A 12 14.35 23.57 12.62
N TYR A 13 14.18 22.28 12.32
CA TYR A 13 12.95 21.76 11.72
C TYR A 13 11.90 21.40 12.78
N HIS A 14 10.65 21.68 12.47
CA HIS A 14 9.52 21.05 13.11
C HIS A 14 9.29 19.67 12.47
N VAL A 15 9.23 18.62 13.30
CA VAL A 15 9.15 17.23 12.85
C VAL A 15 7.96 16.53 13.50
N VAL A 16 7.06 16.00 12.67
CA VAL A 16 5.85 15.28 13.11
C VAL A 16 5.92 13.81 12.65
N THR A 17 5.83 12.88 13.59
CA THR A 17 5.98 11.43 13.34
C THR A 17 4.72 10.61 13.66
N ASP A 18 3.72 11.20 14.31
CA ASP A 18 2.55 10.50 14.87
C ASP A 18 1.24 10.78 14.10
N ARG A 19 1.35 11.08 12.81
CA ARG A 19 0.22 11.37 11.92
C ARG A 19 -0.69 10.15 11.75
N PRO A 20 -1.99 10.35 11.45
CA PRO A 20 -2.91 9.25 11.11
C PRO A 20 -2.39 8.36 9.95
N VAL A 21 -1.74 8.96 8.95
CA VAL A 21 -1.12 8.23 7.84
C VAL A 21 0.01 7.31 8.31
N SER A 22 0.90 7.80 9.18
CA SER A 22 1.99 7.02 9.78
C SER A 22 1.47 5.81 10.55
N LYS A 23 0.35 5.95 11.28
CA LYS A 23 -0.29 4.85 12.02
C LYS A 23 -0.86 3.79 11.08
N ARG A 24 -1.57 4.20 10.01
CA ARG A 24 -2.12 3.28 9.00
C ARG A 24 -1.02 2.54 8.25
N LEU A 25 0.01 3.24 7.79
CA LEU A 25 1.16 2.63 7.11
C LEU A 25 1.87 1.63 8.02
N ASN A 26 2.11 1.96 9.30
CA ASN A 26 2.69 1.01 10.25
C ASN A 26 1.83 -0.24 10.47
N ALA A 27 0.50 -0.10 10.54
CA ALA A 27 -0.40 -1.24 10.63
C ALA A 27 -0.35 -2.12 9.36
N PHE A 28 -0.33 -1.49 8.19
CA PHE A 28 -0.22 -2.21 6.91
C PHE A 28 1.11 -2.94 6.75
N ILE A 29 2.24 -2.33 7.15
CA ILE A 29 3.55 -3.00 7.16
C ILE A 29 3.49 -4.28 8.03
N ARG A 30 2.86 -4.22 9.21
CA ARG A 30 2.72 -5.40 10.08
C ARG A 30 1.92 -6.53 9.41
N LEU A 31 0.89 -6.18 8.64
CA LEU A 31 0.14 -7.15 7.85
C LEU A 31 0.98 -7.72 6.70
N ALA A 32 1.70 -6.85 5.99
CA ALA A 32 2.48 -7.25 4.83
C ALA A 32 3.65 -8.18 5.16
N VAL A 33 4.30 -7.97 6.31
CA VAL A 33 5.39 -8.82 6.80
C VAL A 33 4.94 -10.27 7.07
N LEU A 34 3.64 -10.53 7.30
CA LEU A 34 3.15 -11.91 7.46
C LEU A 34 3.13 -12.69 6.15
N ASN A 35 3.05 -12.00 5.00
CA ASN A 35 3.03 -12.60 3.68
C ASN A 35 3.78 -11.71 2.67
N PRO A 36 5.10 -11.52 2.79
CA PRO A 36 5.83 -10.55 1.97
C PRO A 36 5.76 -10.86 0.47
N GLY A 37 5.87 -12.14 0.08
CA GLY A 37 5.79 -12.55 -1.32
C GLY A 37 4.45 -12.22 -1.99
N ALA A 38 3.38 -12.09 -1.21
CA ALA A 38 2.08 -11.67 -1.73
C ALA A 38 2.08 -10.23 -2.21
N TYR A 39 2.75 -9.33 -1.48
CA TYR A 39 2.76 -7.90 -1.76
C TYR A 39 3.81 -7.52 -2.80
N GLN A 40 4.79 -8.41 -3.05
CA GLN A 40 5.76 -8.33 -4.12
C GLN A 40 5.28 -8.95 -5.44
N ASP A 41 4.19 -9.73 -5.45
CA ASP A 41 3.69 -10.34 -6.67
C ASP A 41 3.15 -9.26 -7.63
N PRO A 42 3.66 -9.18 -8.88
CA PRO A 42 3.23 -8.17 -9.85
C PRO A 42 1.72 -8.19 -10.13
N LEU A 43 1.07 -9.35 -10.08
CA LEU A 43 -0.37 -9.50 -10.32
C LEU A 43 -1.18 -8.89 -9.17
N ILE A 44 -0.73 -9.08 -7.93
CA ILE A 44 -1.36 -8.49 -6.74
C ILE A 44 -1.14 -6.97 -6.74
N VAL A 45 0.07 -6.50 -7.03
CA VAL A 45 0.36 -5.06 -7.11
C VAL A 45 -0.48 -4.37 -8.20
N ARG A 46 -0.61 -4.99 -9.37
CA ARG A 46 -1.48 -4.51 -10.45
C ARG A 46 -2.94 -4.44 -10.02
N LEU A 47 -3.40 -5.47 -9.30
CA LEU A 47 -4.76 -5.50 -8.75
C LEU A 47 -4.99 -4.38 -7.74
N LEU A 48 -4.08 -4.19 -6.78
CA LEU A 48 -4.20 -3.13 -5.77
C LEU A 48 -4.13 -1.74 -6.39
N SER A 49 -3.44 -1.60 -7.52
CA SER A 49 -3.40 -0.38 -8.32
C SER A 49 -4.71 -0.11 -9.10
N ASN A 50 -5.64 -1.06 -9.17
CA ASN A 50 -6.90 -0.92 -9.89
C ASN A 50 -7.76 0.22 -9.31
N ALA A 51 -8.16 1.15 -10.17
CA ALA A 51 -8.91 2.34 -9.76
C ALA A 51 -10.28 2.04 -9.13
N GLN A 52 -10.97 0.98 -9.54
CA GLN A 52 -12.27 0.61 -8.97
C GLN A 52 -12.12 0.13 -7.52
N LEU A 53 -11.12 -0.73 -7.27
CA LEU A 53 -10.81 -1.20 -5.92
C LEU A 53 -10.34 -0.05 -5.01
N ARG A 54 -9.49 0.85 -5.50
CA ARG A 54 -9.04 2.04 -4.74
C ARG A 54 -10.19 3.00 -4.41
N LYS A 55 -11.19 3.11 -5.28
CA LYS A 55 -12.44 3.84 -5.02
C LYS A 55 -13.36 3.15 -4.02
N GLY A 56 -13.08 1.88 -3.67
CA GLY A 56 -13.85 1.10 -2.71
C GLY A 56 -15.03 0.35 -3.34
N ASN A 57 -15.01 0.13 -4.66
CA ASN A 57 -15.99 -0.69 -5.33
C ASN A 57 -15.70 -2.17 -5.06
N ALA A 58 -16.76 -2.97 -4.95
CA ALA A 58 -16.65 -4.41 -4.85
C ALA A 58 -16.62 -5.01 -6.26
N LEU A 59 -15.78 -6.03 -6.47
CA LEU A 59 -15.63 -6.72 -7.75
C LEU A 59 -15.89 -8.22 -7.59
N THR A 60 -16.49 -8.86 -8.59
CA THR A 60 -16.60 -10.33 -8.64
C THR A 60 -15.24 -10.97 -8.92
N ALA A 61 -15.11 -12.28 -8.72
CA ALA A 61 -13.87 -13.00 -9.01
C ALA A 61 -13.42 -12.84 -10.48
N ASP A 62 -14.35 -12.95 -11.44
CA ASP A 62 -14.07 -12.74 -12.86
C ASP A 62 -13.61 -11.30 -13.13
N GLN A 63 -14.22 -10.30 -12.49
CA GLN A 63 -13.80 -8.90 -12.62
C GLN A 63 -12.39 -8.65 -12.05
N LEU A 64 -12.04 -9.29 -10.93
CA LEU A 64 -10.68 -9.24 -10.37
C LEU A 64 -9.65 -9.85 -11.33
N ILE A 65 -9.96 -11.02 -11.92
CA ILE A 65 -9.09 -11.69 -12.89
C ILE A 65 -8.87 -10.79 -14.12
N ARG A 66 -9.96 -10.24 -14.69
CA ARG A 66 -9.89 -9.33 -15.84
C ARG A 66 -9.14 -8.03 -15.54
N ALA A 67 -9.21 -7.53 -14.30
CA ALA A 67 -8.48 -6.34 -13.88
C ALA A 67 -6.96 -6.54 -13.92
N VAL A 68 -6.49 -7.77 -13.72
CA VAL A 68 -5.06 -8.11 -13.72
C VAL A 68 -4.58 -8.54 -15.09
N LYS A 69 -5.33 -9.40 -15.79
CA LYS A 69 -4.94 -9.89 -17.12
C LYS A 69 -6.18 -10.12 -17.99
N PRO A 70 -6.55 -9.16 -18.85
CA PRO A 70 -7.67 -9.33 -19.77
C PRO A 70 -7.41 -10.50 -20.73
N GLY A 71 -8.31 -11.49 -20.75
CA GLY A 71 -8.26 -12.61 -21.72
C GLY A 71 -7.52 -13.86 -21.27
N GLU A 72 -6.99 -13.92 -20.05
CA GLU A 72 -6.35 -15.13 -19.51
C GLU A 72 -6.92 -15.56 -18.16
N ASN A 73 -7.12 -16.86 -18.00
CA ASN A 73 -7.47 -17.46 -16.72
C ASN A 73 -6.16 -17.68 -15.93
N SER A 74 -5.81 -16.75 -15.05
CA SER A 74 -4.58 -16.88 -14.25
C SER A 74 -4.85 -17.69 -12.99
N GLU A 75 -4.79 -19.02 -13.08
CA GLU A 75 -4.85 -19.92 -11.93
C GLU A 75 -3.83 -19.52 -10.84
N HIS A 76 -2.66 -19.02 -11.23
CA HIS A 76 -1.66 -18.42 -10.35
C HIS A 76 -2.23 -17.28 -9.50
N PHE A 77 -2.93 -16.34 -10.13
CA PHE A 77 -3.58 -15.23 -9.43
C PHE A 77 -4.65 -15.73 -8.47
N ILE A 78 -5.46 -16.73 -8.86
CA ILE A 78 -6.48 -17.29 -7.96
C ILE A 78 -5.80 -17.89 -6.73
N LYS A 79 -4.71 -18.64 -6.89
CA LYS A 79 -3.96 -19.25 -5.79
C LYS A 79 -3.32 -18.19 -4.88
N ALA A 80 -2.69 -17.16 -5.43
CA ALA A 80 -2.13 -16.04 -4.68
C ALA A 80 -3.25 -15.27 -3.96
N ALA A 81 -4.25 -14.78 -4.69
CA ALA A 81 -5.37 -14.03 -4.16
C ALA A 81 -6.13 -14.81 -3.08
N THR A 82 -6.33 -16.13 -3.23
CA THR A 82 -7.00 -16.97 -2.24
C THR A 82 -6.24 -17.03 -0.91
N LYS A 83 -4.91 -17.23 -0.96
CA LYS A 83 -4.07 -17.20 0.26
C LYS A 83 -4.03 -15.83 0.92
N ILE A 84 -4.15 -14.77 0.13
CA ILE A 84 -4.05 -13.38 0.57
C ILE A 84 -5.44 -12.80 0.93
N SER A 85 -6.52 -13.50 0.56
CA SER A 85 -7.89 -12.99 0.48
C SER A 85 -8.48 -12.54 1.81
N GLN A 86 -7.91 -12.93 2.94
CA GLN A 86 -8.39 -12.52 4.27
C GLN A 86 -7.73 -11.22 4.77
N ALA A 87 -6.49 -10.94 4.37
CA ALA A 87 -5.77 -9.74 4.80
C ALA A 87 -6.01 -8.54 3.87
N ILE A 88 -6.15 -8.81 2.56
CA ILE A 88 -6.35 -7.77 1.55
C ILE A 88 -7.82 -7.52 1.27
N PHE A 89 -8.61 -8.59 1.16
CA PHE A 89 -9.99 -8.52 0.72
C PHE A 89 -10.96 -8.82 1.87
N GLN A 90 -12.11 -8.17 1.82
CA GLN A 90 -13.31 -8.59 2.51
C GLN A 90 -14.24 -9.18 1.46
N ARG A 91 -14.80 -10.34 1.78
CA ARG A 91 -15.83 -10.98 0.96
C ARG A 91 -17.19 -10.47 1.40
N GLY A 92 -18.12 -10.37 0.46
CA GLY A 92 -19.45 -9.86 0.74
C GLY A 92 -20.34 -9.88 -0.49
N TYR A 93 -21.47 -9.20 -0.38
CA TYR A 93 -22.46 -9.05 -1.43
C TYR A 93 -22.88 -7.59 -1.58
N THR A 94 -23.12 -7.15 -2.82
CA THR A 94 -23.90 -5.93 -3.07
C THR A 94 -25.35 -6.34 -3.25
N LEU A 95 -26.22 -5.86 -2.36
CA LEU A 95 -27.62 -6.26 -2.31
C LEU A 95 -28.51 -5.02 -2.34
N GLU A 96 -29.58 -5.09 -3.12
CA GLU A 96 -30.70 -4.17 -3.02
C GLU A 96 -31.63 -4.66 -1.91
N CYS A 97 -31.92 -3.80 -0.93
CA CYS A 97 -32.92 -4.12 0.09
C CYS A 97 -34.32 -4.17 -0.55
N PRO A 98 -35.09 -5.26 -0.38
CA PRO A 98 -36.41 -5.38 -0.97
C PRO A 98 -37.42 -4.37 -0.43
N ASP A 99 -37.22 -3.85 0.79
CA ASP A 99 -38.17 -2.96 1.46
C ASP A 99 -37.95 -1.47 1.19
N CYS A 100 -36.70 -1.04 0.96
CA CYS A 100 -36.38 0.37 0.67
C CYS A 100 -35.61 0.62 -0.63
N SER A 101 -35.32 -0.42 -1.41
CA SER A 101 -34.53 -0.35 -2.66
C SER A 101 -33.13 0.25 -2.51
N ILE A 102 -32.60 0.36 -1.29
CA ILE A 102 -31.23 0.83 -1.08
C ILE A 102 -30.27 -0.30 -1.45
N VAL A 103 -29.36 0.01 -2.36
CA VAL A 103 -28.25 -0.85 -2.74
C VAL A 103 -27.06 -0.55 -1.83
N ASP A 104 -26.60 -1.56 -1.09
CA ASP A 104 -25.44 -1.44 -0.21
C ASP A 104 -24.58 -2.71 -0.24
N TRP A 105 -23.35 -2.61 0.26
CA TRP A 105 -22.42 -3.71 0.36
C TRP A 105 -22.41 -4.28 1.78
N TYR A 106 -22.60 -5.59 1.88
CA TYR A 106 -22.69 -6.34 3.11
C TYR A 106 -21.53 -7.33 3.23
N PRO A 107 -20.63 -7.16 4.20
CA PRO A 107 -19.53 -8.09 4.48
C PRO A 107 -20.05 -9.44 4.99
N LEU A 108 -19.35 -10.50 4.60
CA LEU A 108 -19.54 -11.84 5.12
C LEU A 108 -18.78 -12.02 6.43
N TYR A 109 -19.53 -12.10 7.52
CA TYR A 109 -18.95 -12.36 8.85
C TYR A 109 -19.08 -13.84 9.21
N ASP A 110 -20.29 -14.39 9.26
CA ASP A 110 -20.54 -15.76 9.72
C ASP A 110 -21.55 -16.51 8.85
N LEU A 111 -21.31 -17.82 8.68
CA LEU A 111 -22.26 -18.74 8.09
C LEU A 111 -23.22 -19.20 9.19
N ASN A 112 -24.51 -18.95 9.03
CA ASN A 112 -25.53 -19.46 9.93
C ASN A 112 -26.11 -20.75 9.35
N ILE A 113 -26.46 -21.66 10.25
CA ILE A 113 -27.23 -22.85 9.93
C ILE A 113 -28.56 -22.69 10.66
N ASP A 114 -29.65 -22.62 9.91
CA ASP A 114 -30.98 -22.51 10.51
C ASP A 114 -31.39 -23.81 11.22
N ARG A 115 -32.56 -23.79 11.88
CA ARG A 115 -33.07 -24.96 12.61
C ARG A 115 -33.44 -26.15 11.71
N GLU A 116 -33.54 -25.91 10.41
CA GLU A 116 -33.88 -26.90 9.38
C GLU A 116 -32.63 -27.47 8.70
N GLY A 117 -31.45 -26.99 9.09
CA GLY A 117 -30.16 -27.44 8.58
C GLY A 117 -29.72 -26.72 7.30
N ASN A 118 -30.43 -25.69 6.86
CA ASN A 118 -30.01 -24.90 5.71
C ASN A 118 -28.92 -23.92 6.14
N ALA A 119 -27.76 -24.06 5.51
CA ALA A 119 -26.68 -23.11 5.67
C ALA A 119 -26.96 -21.88 4.77
N GLY A 120 -26.83 -20.70 5.35
CA GLY A 120 -27.13 -19.44 4.70
C GLY A 120 -26.38 -18.29 5.34
N TYR A 121 -26.29 -17.19 4.59
CA TYR A 121 -25.76 -15.94 5.11
C TYR A 121 -26.91 -15.00 5.40
N HIS A 122 -26.85 -14.36 6.56
CA HIS A 122 -27.92 -13.49 7.01
C HIS A 122 -27.43 -12.05 7.07
N PHE A 123 -28.26 -11.13 6.59
CA PHE A 123 -27.93 -9.72 6.53
C PHE A 123 -29.11 -8.88 6.98
N ILE A 124 -28.82 -7.82 7.72
CA ILE A 124 -29.82 -6.84 8.12
C ILE A 124 -29.54 -5.56 7.33
N CYS A 125 -30.56 -5.07 6.61
CA CYS A 125 -30.45 -3.78 5.93
C CYS A 125 -30.17 -2.68 6.96
N ARG A 126 -29.30 -1.72 6.64
CA ARG A 126 -28.94 -0.63 7.60
C ARG A 126 -30.12 0.20 8.09
N ASN A 127 -31.24 0.20 7.37
CA ASN A 127 -32.43 0.99 7.69
C ASN A 127 -33.58 0.18 8.31
N PHE A 128 -33.45 -1.15 8.39
CA PHE A 128 -34.48 -2.03 8.94
C PHE A 128 -33.88 -3.03 9.91
N THR A 129 -34.74 -3.75 10.64
CA THR A 129 -34.31 -4.82 11.56
C THR A 129 -34.52 -6.22 10.98
N ASP A 130 -35.24 -6.32 9.86
CA ASP A 130 -35.58 -7.61 9.27
C ASP A 130 -34.38 -8.23 8.56
N GLU A 131 -34.25 -9.54 8.74
CA GLU A 131 -33.13 -10.33 8.28
C GLU A 131 -33.41 -10.93 6.90
N ILE A 132 -32.44 -10.76 6.00
CA ILE A 132 -32.47 -11.29 4.64
C ILE A 132 -31.51 -12.47 4.58
N SER A 133 -32.03 -13.65 4.23
CA SER A 133 -31.22 -14.86 4.03
C SER A 133 -30.82 -15.02 2.58
N LEU A 134 -29.53 -15.29 2.34
CA LEU A 134 -29.01 -15.60 1.01
C LEU A 134 -28.49 -17.04 0.91
N PRO A 135 -28.67 -17.69 -0.26
CA PRO A 135 -28.10 -19.00 -0.51
C PRO A 135 -26.57 -18.94 -0.61
N ILE A 136 -25.90 -20.00 -0.15
CA ILE A 136 -24.43 -20.13 -0.14
C ILE A 136 -23.80 -19.97 -1.53
N ASN A 137 -24.56 -20.31 -2.57
CA ASN A 137 -24.11 -20.31 -3.96
C ASN A 137 -24.21 -18.95 -4.65
N ALA A 138 -24.61 -17.88 -3.94
CA ALA A 138 -24.62 -16.54 -4.51
C ALA A 138 -23.19 -16.09 -4.89
N GLU A 139 -23.03 -15.41 -6.03
CA GLU A 139 -21.73 -14.95 -6.51
C GLU A 139 -21.12 -13.93 -5.53
N LEU A 140 -19.96 -14.26 -4.98
CA LEU A 140 -19.23 -13.41 -4.04
C LEU A 140 -18.59 -12.21 -4.72
N GLN A 141 -18.60 -11.09 -4.01
CA GLN A 141 -17.84 -9.90 -4.37
C GLN A 141 -16.76 -9.63 -3.33
N TYR A 142 -15.71 -8.98 -3.79
CA TYR A 142 -14.48 -8.72 -3.05
C TYR A 142 -14.23 -7.22 -3.02
N LYS A 143 -13.97 -6.70 -1.82
CA LYS A 143 -13.66 -5.30 -1.58
C LYS A 143 -12.37 -5.21 -0.78
N LEU A 144 -11.53 -4.21 -1.03
CA LEU A 144 -10.35 -4.00 -0.17
C LEU A 144 -10.80 -3.76 1.27
N THR A 145 -10.08 -4.35 2.23
CA THR A 145 -10.27 -3.97 3.64
C THR A 145 -10.06 -2.46 3.80
N PRO A 146 -10.75 -1.79 4.75
CA PRO A 146 -10.61 -0.35 4.92
C PRO A 146 -9.17 0.12 5.10
N LEU A 147 -8.37 -0.64 5.86
CA LEU A 147 -6.95 -0.34 6.07
C LEU A 147 -6.16 -0.38 4.76
N VAL A 148 -6.27 -1.47 4.00
CA VAL A 148 -5.54 -1.65 2.74
C VAL A 148 -5.96 -0.58 1.73
N ARG A 149 -7.25 -0.29 1.64
CA ARG A 149 -7.76 0.75 0.75
C ARG A 149 -7.14 2.12 1.03
N GLU A 150 -7.15 2.56 2.29
CA GLU A 150 -6.59 3.87 2.64
C GLU A 150 -5.08 3.90 2.43
N VAL A 151 -4.37 2.83 2.77
CA VAL A 151 -2.91 2.79 2.60
C VAL A 151 -2.49 2.77 1.14
N VAL A 152 -3.20 2.05 0.28
CA VAL A 152 -2.94 2.06 -1.17
C VAL A 152 -3.28 3.43 -1.80
N LYS A 153 -4.21 4.21 -1.23
CA LYS A 153 -4.41 5.61 -1.66
C LYS A 153 -3.20 6.48 -1.31
N ASP A 154 -2.64 6.24 -0.12
CA ASP A 154 -1.51 7.00 0.45
C ASP A 154 -0.13 6.56 -0.10
N GLY A 155 -0.05 5.76 -1.17
CA GLY A 155 1.25 5.33 -1.74
C GLY A 155 1.95 4.19 -0.98
N GLY A 156 1.21 3.44 -0.16
CA GLY A 156 1.80 2.45 0.73
C GLY A 156 2.34 1.19 0.06
N LEU A 157 2.07 0.96 -1.24
CA LEU A 157 2.54 -0.24 -1.94
C LEU A 157 4.02 -0.18 -2.22
N THR A 158 4.52 0.90 -2.82
CA THR A 158 5.96 1.10 -3.02
C THR A 158 6.68 1.09 -1.68
N LEU A 159 6.10 1.71 -0.66
CA LEU A 159 6.66 1.75 0.69
C LEU A 159 6.87 0.36 1.29
N VAL A 160 5.85 -0.49 1.26
CA VAL A 160 5.95 -1.87 1.77
C VAL A 160 6.95 -2.68 0.97
N ASN A 161 6.88 -2.63 -0.36
CA ASN A 161 7.80 -3.37 -1.22
C ASN A 161 9.25 -2.91 -1.03
N THR A 162 9.47 -1.63 -0.81
CA THR A 162 10.80 -1.08 -0.50
C THR A 162 11.32 -1.61 0.84
N LEU A 163 10.47 -1.64 1.88
CA LEU A 163 10.86 -2.23 3.16
C LEU A 163 11.19 -3.72 3.08
N ILE A 164 10.46 -4.48 2.25
CA ILE A 164 10.72 -5.91 2.02
C ILE A 164 12.03 -6.08 1.22
N SER A 165 12.22 -5.34 0.13
CA SER A 165 13.40 -5.46 -0.76
C SER A 165 14.69 -4.95 -0.16
N LEU A 166 14.64 -3.97 0.75
CA LEU A 166 15.81 -3.52 1.50
C LEU A 166 16.30 -4.56 2.52
N ASP A 167 15.66 -5.75 2.59
CA ASP A 167 15.94 -6.86 3.50
C ASP A 167 16.34 -6.36 4.89
N LEU A 168 15.46 -5.51 5.45
CA LEU A 168 15.63 -4.99 6.79
C LEU A 168 15.32 -6.14 7.74
N GLY A 169 16.21 -7.13 7.82
CA GLY A 169 16.13 -8.27 8.72
C GLY A 169 15.66 -7.76 10.07
N LEU A 170 14.39 -8.04 10.40
CA LEU A 170 13.64 -7.38 11.47
C LEU A 170 14.13 -7.87 12.85
N ARG A 171 15.39 -7.57 13.15
CA ARG A 171 15.98 -7.55 14.48
C ARG A 171 16.46 -6.12 14.76
N SER A 172 15.48 -5.23 14.80
CA SER A 172 15.51 -3.91 15.47
C SER A 172 16.21 -2.71 14.79
N PRO A 173 15.99 -2.39 13.51
CA PRO A 173 16.19 -1.02 13.03
C PRO A 173 15.10 -0.10 13.60
N SER A 174 15.47 1.10 14.05
CA SER A 174 14.50 2.15 14.37
C SER A 174 13.97 2.71 13.06
N ARG A 175 12.64 2.76 12.91
CA ARG A 175 12.00 3.30 11.71
C ARG A 175 10.97 4.35 12.05
N SER A 176 10.96 5.41 11.26
CA SER A 176 9.87 6.38 11.21
C SER A 176 9.25 6.37 9.81
N VAL A 177 7.93 6.47 9.74
CA VAL A 177 7.14 6.30 8.51
C VAL A 177 6.27 7.54 8.31
N ALA A 178 6.26 8.09 7.09
CA ALA A 178 5.54 9.31 6.74
C ALA A 178 5.82 10.45 7.74
N VAL A 179 7.09 10.87 7.81
CA VAL A 179 7.57 11.93 8.69
C VAL A 179 7.38 13.27 8.00
N GLU A 180 6.59 14.17 8.59
CA GLU A 180 6.48 15.55 8.10
C GLU A 180 7.65 16.37 8.63
N VAL A 181 8.34 17.07 7.74
CA VAL A 181 9.48 17.94 8.06
C VAL A 181 9.20 19.35 7.53
N LYS A 182 9.23 20.33 8.44
CA LYS A 182 8.88 21.71 8.11
C LYS A 182 9.78 22.74 8.78
N ASN A 183 10.21 23.74 8.03
CA ASN A 183 10.76 24.99 8.56
C ASN A 183 10.21 26.19 7.76
N ARG A 184 10.85 27.37 7.83
CA ARG A 184 10.39 28.56 7.09
C ARG A 184 10.55 28.45 5.57
N HIS A 185 11.43 27.58 5.09
CA HIS A 185 11.83 27.48 3.68
C HIS A 185 11.48 26.14 3.04
N VAL A 186 11.31 25.09 3.85
CA VAL A 186 11.14 23.71 3.44
C VAL A 186 9.90 23.15 4.09
N HIS A 187 9.10 22.44 3.30
CA HIS A 187 8.00 21.62 3.76
C HIS A 187 7.95 20.36 2.89
N THR A 188 8.26 19.21 3.48
CA THR A 188 8.29 17.94 2.77
C THR A 188 7.85 16.81 3.69
N ASP A 189 7.33 15.75 3.08
CA ASP A 189 7.07 14.47 3.74
C ASP A 189 8.21 13.51 3.38
N ILE A 190 8.75 12.81 4.36
CA ILE A 190 9.71 11.71 4.18
C ILE A 190 8.94 10.40 4.34
N ASP A 191 8.92 9.56 3.31
CA ASP A 191 8.15 8.31 3.33
C ASP A 191 8.72 7.30 4.33
N LEU A 192 10.03 7.05 4.29
CA LEU A 192 10.72 6.22 5.29
C LEU A 192 12.01 6.86 5.75
N LEU A 193 12.21 6.83 7.06
CA LEU A 193 13.46 7.14 7.72
C LEU A 193 13.90 5.90 8.50
N LEU A 194 14.95 5.25 8.00
CA LEU A 194 15.47 4.00 8.53
C LEU A 194 16.80 4.29 9.20
N HIS A 195 16.95 3.85 10.45
CA HIS A 195 18.16 4.04 11.21
C HIS A 195 18.66 2.69 11.75
N SER A 196 19.89 2.34 11.36
CA SER A 196 20.61 1.20 11.91
C SER A 196 21.32 1.58 13.20
N ARG A 197 21.55 0.61 14.09
CA ARG A 197 22.36 0.80 15.30
C ARG A 197 23.84 1.11 15.00
N HIS A 198 24.30 0.82 13.78
CA HIS A 198 25.68 0.99 13.32
C HIS A 198 25.94 2.34 12.66
N GLU A 199 25.14 3.36 12.98
CA GLU A 199 25.28 4.75 12.51
C GLU A 199 24.93 5.01 11.04
N ASP A 200 24.76 3.98 10.21
CA ASP A 200 24.20 4.13 8.88
C ASP A 200 22.67 4.31 8.89
N GLY A 201 22.15 5.13 7.98
CA GLY A 201 20.73 5.38 7.83
C GLY A 201 20.30 5.56 6.37
N LEU A 202 19.03 5.29 6.10
CA LEU A 202 18.41 5.47 4.79
C LEU A 202 17.28 6.50 4.92
N LEU A 203 17.29 7.50 4.04
CA LEU A 203 16.13 8.35 3.77
C LEU A 203 15.54 7.86 2.46
N VAL A 204 14.32 7.33 2.51
CA VAL A 204 13.66 6.73 1.35
C VAL A 204 12.47 7.57 0.95
N GLU A 205 12.42 7.93 -0.33
CA GLU A 205 11.28 8.52 -1.00
C GLU A 205 10.63 7.47 -1.90
N CYS A 206 9.32 7.26 -1.74
CA CYS A 206 8.56 6.23 -2.42
C CYS A 206 7.48 6.84 -3.33
N LYS A 207 7.40 6.37 -4.56
CA LYS A 207 6.31 6.76 -5.49
C LYS A 207 5.68 5.54 -6.15
N ASP A 208 4.39 5.32 -5.92
CA ASP A 208 3.62 4.24 -6.59
C ASP A 208 3.53 4.51 -8.10
N ASN A 209 3.08 5.71 -8.45
CA ASN A 209 2.95 6.17 -9.83
C ASN A 209 3.10 7.69 -9.83
N PHE A 210 4.10 8.22 -10.51
CA PHE A 210 4.22 9.66 -10.76
C PHE A 210 3.90 9.98 -12.22
N LYS A 211 3.38 11.18 -12.45
CA LYS A 211 3.06 11.67 -13.79
C LYS A 211 4.34 12.14 -14.48
N THR A 212 4.40 11.98 -15.79
CA THR A 212 5.55 12.36 -16.63
C THR A 212 5.34 13.66 -17.40
N THR A 213 4.33 14.45 -17.05
CA THR A 213 4.16 15.81 -17.54
C THR A 213 5.26 16.72 -16.98
N ASP A 214 5.70 17.72 -17.75
CA ASP A 214 6.79 18.63 -17.37
C ASP A 214 6.63 19.23 -15.96
N GLU A 215 5.42 19.70 -15.62
CA GLU A 215 5.11 20.26 -14.30
C GLU A 215 5.31 19.22 -13.17
N ALA A 216 4.77 18.01 -13.36
CA ALA A 216 4.90 16.93 -12.38
C ALA A 216 6.34 16.42 -12.24
N LEU A 217 7.13 16.45 -13.32
CA LEU A 217 8.55 16.12 -13.27
C LEU A 217 9.34 17.18 -12.51
N ALA A 218 9.06 18.47 -12.75
CA ALA A 218 9.68 19.56 -12.00
C ALA A 218 9.35 19.49 -10.50
N ASP A 219 8.11 19.13 -10.15
CA ASP A 219 7.71 18.91 -8.75
C ASP A 219 8.45 17.73 -8.10
N LEU A 220 8.59 16.63 -8.85
CA LEU A 220 9.33 15.46 -8.38
C LEU A 220 10.81 15.76 -8.20
N GLN A 221 11.44 16.49 -9.14
CA GLN A 221 12.83 16.91 -9.04
C GLN A 221 13.09 17.76 -7.79
N ARG A 222 12.18 18.70 -7.48
CA ARG A 222 12.26 19.52 -6.26
C ARG A 222 12.10 18.70 -4.99
N THR A 223 11.22 17.71 -5.02
CA THR A 223 11.02 16.78 -3.89
C THR A 223 12.30 15.96 -3.66
N ILE A 224 12.90 15.43 -4.74
CA ILE A 224 14.15 14.67 -4.67
C ILE A 224 15.31 15.56 -4.21
N GLU A 225 15.42 16.79 -4.70
CA GLU A 225 16.45 17.75 -4.28
C GLU A 225 16.36 18.04 -2.77
N THR A 226 15.14 18.25 -2.27
CA THR A 226 14.89 18.44 -0.83
C THR A 226 15.26 17.19 -0.05
N GLY A 227 14.88 16.00 -0.53
CA GLY A 227 15.20 14.72 0.09
C GLY A 227 16.71 14.46 0.16
N LEU A 228 17.45 14.75 -0.92
CA LEU A 228 18.91 14.65 -0.99
C LEU A 228 19.59 15.59 0.02
N MET A 229 19.13 16.85 0.11
CA MET A 229 19.63 17.81 1.09
C MET A 229 19.41 17.32 2.53
N LEU A 230 18.22 16.77 2.82
CA LEU A 230 17.93 16.22 4.15
C LEU A 230 18.77 14.97 4.46
N ALA A 231 18.99 14.11 3.46
CA ALA A 231 19.83 12.93 3.60
C ALA A 231 21.29 13.30 3.89
N ASP A 232 21.85 14.27 3.16
CA ASP A 232 23.22 14.77 3.37
C ASP A 232 23.40 15.36 4.79
N MET A 233 22.46 16.20 5.23
CA MET A 233 22.46 16.76 6.59
C MET A 233 22.44 15.67 7.67
N LEU A 234 21.73 14.57 7.44
CA LEU A 234 21.66 13.44 8.36
C LEU A 234 22.83 12.46 8.19
N SER A 235 23.68 12.65 7.18
CA SER A 235 24.69 11.67 6.76
C SER A 235 24.07 10.31 6.39
N TYR A 236 22.89 10.33 5.77
CA TYR A 236 22.12 9.14 5.35
C TYR A 236 22.25 8.92 3.85
N GLN A 237 22.12 7.67 3.42
CA GLN A 237 21.97 7.37 1.99
C GLN A 237 20.54 7.70 1.55
N TYR A 238 20.43 8.47 0.46
CA TYR A 238 19.14 8.70 -0.18
C TYR A 238 18.77 7.53 -1.09
N VAL A 239 17.52 7.07 -0.97
CA VAL A 239 16.94 6.00 -1.80
C VAL A 239 15.67 6.50 -2.45
N PHE A 240 15.60 6.44 -3.77
CA PHE A 240 14.36 6.68 -4.50
C PHE A 240 13.77 5.33 -4.95
N ALA A 241 12.54 5.05 -4.58
CA ALA A 241 11.86 3.81 -4.90
C ALA A 241 10.56 4.04 -5.68
N THR A 242 10.33 3.23 -6.70
CA THR A 242 9.14 3.32 -7.55
C THR A 242 8.67 1.96 -8.06
N LEU A 243 7.36 1.82 -8.26
CA LEU A 243 6.77 0.65 -8.93
C LEU A 243 6.71 0.80 -10.46
N GLN A 244 7.32 1.85 -11.01
CA GLN A 244 7.57 1.97 -12.45
C GLN A 244 8.84 1.20 -12.83
N GLU A 245 8.86 0.58 -14.01
CA GLU A 245 10.03 -0.14 -14.54
C GLU A 245 11.21 0.81 -14.81
N GLU A 246 10.89 2.01 -15.29
CA GLU A 246 11.85 3.03 -15.68
C GLU A 246 11.49 4.37 -15.03
N VAL A 247 12.51 5.19 -14.80
CA VAL A 247 12.35 6.58 -14.38
C VAL A 247 12.72 7.52 -15.53
N PRO A 248 12.07 8.68 -15.65
CA PRO A 248 12.43 9.67 -16.66
C PRO A 248 13.90 10.09 -16.54
N LEU A 249 14.56 10.29 -17.69
CA LEU A 249 15.98 10.63 -17.77
C LEU A 249 16.41 11.79 -16.84
N PRO A 250 15.64 12.90 -16.71
CA PRO A 250 16.03 13.98 -15.79
C PRO A 250 16.08 13.56 -14.32
N ILE A 251 15.22 12.62 -13.91
CA ILE A 251 15.20 12.06 -12.56
C ILE A 251 16.39 11.13 -12.38
N GLN A 252 16.64 10.25 -13.35
CA GLN A 252 17.79 9.34 -13.31
C GLN A 252 19.11 10.10 -13.19
N GLN A 253 19.32 11.11 -14.04
CA GLN A 253 20.53 11.93 -14.03
C GLN A 253 20.74 12.64 -12.69
N GLN A 254 19.67 13.14 -12.06
CA GLN A 254 19.74 13.77 -10.74
C GLN A 254 20.15 12.77 -9.66
N LEU A 255 19.58 11.57 -9.67
CA LEU A 255 19.91 10.50 -8.71
C LEU A 255 21.35 10.02 -8.89
N ASP A 256 21.78 9.79 -10.14
CA ASP A 256 23.13 9.34 -10.48
C ASP A 256 24.18 10.39 -10.05
N ALA A 257 23.93 11.67 -10.31
CA ALA A 257 24.82 12.77 -9.92
C ALA A 257 25.02 12.87 -8.41
N ALA A 258 24.00 12.47 -7.63
CA ALA A 258 24.05 12.46 -6.17
C ALA A 258 24.49 11.11 -5.59
N ASN A 259 24.84 10.11 -6.42
CA ASN A 259 25.11 8.74 -6.01
C ASN A 259 23.99 8.13 -5.13
N ALA A 260 22.74 8.51 -5.43
CA ALA A 260 21.56 7.99 -4.77
C ALA A 260 21.23 6.57 -5.26
N ARG A 261 20.61 5.76 -4.40
CA ARG A 261 20.13 4.44 -4.79
C ARG A 261 18.77 4.55 -5.45
N LEU A 262 18.61 3.93 -6.62
CA LEU A 262 17.32 3.76 -7.29
C LEU A 262 16.82 2.32 -7.10
N LEU A 263 15.54 2.16 -6.76
CA LEU A 263 14.82 0.89 -6.76
C LEU A 263 13.59 1.00 -7.68
N THR A 264 13.53 0.20 -8.73
CA THR A 264 12.40 0.19 -9.67
C THR A 264 11.50 -1.02 -9.44
N ALA A 265 10.45 -1.17 -10.24
CA ALA A 265 9.60 -2.37 -10.23
C ALA A 265 10.42 -3.67 -10.29
N HIS A 266 11.51 -3.68 -11.05
CA HIS A 266 12.42 -4.81 -11.18
C HIS A 266 13.06 -5.22 -9.84
N ASP A 267 13.41 -4.25 -8.99
CA ASP A 267 14.01 -4.50 -7.68
C ASP A 267 12.96 -4.82 -6.60
N LEU A 268 11.76 -4.27 -6.77
CA LEU A 268 10.71 -4.27 -5.75
C LEU A 268 9.77 -5.47 -5.87
N LEU A 269 9.57 -6.00 -7.07
CA LEU A 269 8.57 -7.03 -7.37
C LEU A 269 9.24 -8.40 -7.60
N LYS A 270 8.58 -9.45 -7.11
CA LYS A 270 9.03 -10.84 -7.23
C LYS A 270 7.81 -11.75 -7.42
N PRO A 271 7.77 -12.61 -8.44
CA PRO A 271 6.66 -13.57 -8.61
C PRO A 271 6.54 -14.48 -7.38
N TYR A 272 5.30 -14.71 -6.92
CA TYR A 272 5.05 -15.54 -5.74
C TYR A 272 5.49 -17.01 -5.90
N ASP A 273 5.53 -17.53 -7.13
CA ASP A 273 5.92 -18.93 -7.41
C ASP A 273 7.45 -19.16 -7.42
N GLU A 274 8.25 -18.10 -7.25
CA GLU A 274 9.72 -18.20 -7.14
C GLU A 274 10.23 -18.12 -5.67
N GLN A 275 9.32 -18.20 -4.68
CA GLN A 275 9.60 -18.09 -3.24
C GLN A 275 9.07 -19.29 -2.44
#